data_AF-A0A961MQC9-F1
#
_entry.id   AF-A0A961MQC9-F1
#
_cell.length_a   1.000
_cell.length_b   1.000
_cell.length_c   1.000
_cell.angle_alpha   90.00
_cell.angle_beta   90.00
_cell.angle_gamma   90.00
#
_symmetry.space_group_name_H-M   'P 1'
#
loop_
_entity.id
_entity.type
_entity.pdbx_description
1 polymer ?
#
loop_
_entity_poly.entity_id
_entity_poly.type
_entity_poly.pdbx_seq_one_letter_code
_entity_poly.pdbx_strand_id
1 'polypeptide(L)'
;SGHDTGAVRQADAWPHVTHAGPFTVGFVPVSHSIPEASCLVIDTPAGRILHSGDFKVDPTPLVGEPFEPATFRAIGDAGVKALVCDSTNVFSDHPGRSEASLAAPITALVRGA
;
A
#
# COMPACT_ATOMS: atom_id res chain seq x y z
N SER A 1 -5.57 19.80 14.52
CA SER A 1 -6.56 20.16 13.50
C SER A 1 -7.82 19.35 13.76
N GLY A 2 -8.85 20.00 14.32
CA GLY A 2 -10.09 19.35 14.72
C GLY A 2 -10.95 18.97 13.53
N HIS A 3 -10.81 17.74 13.06
CA HIS A 3 -11.81 17.12 12.19
C HIS A 3 -12.96 16.60 13.06
N ASP A 4 -14.20 16.82 12.62
CA ASP A 4 -15.39 16.23 13.23
C ASP A 4 -15.28 14.71 13.14
N THR A 5 -15.11 14.05 14.28
CA THR A 5 -14.97 12.59 14.36
C THR A 5 -16.24 11.85 13.91
N GLY A 6 -17.39 12.53 13.80
CA GLY A 6 -18.62 11.99 13.20
C GLY A 6 -18.59 11.86 11.68
N ALA A 7 -17.62 12.50 11.00
CA ALA A 7 -17.46 12.43 9.55
C ALA A 7 -16.44 11.37 9.09
N VAL A 8 -15.71 10.75 10.02
CA VAL A 8 -14.72 9.73 9.73
C VAL A 8 -15.39 8.37 9.74
N ARG A 9 -15.28 7.62 8.64
CA ARG A 9 -15.69 6.22 8.56
C ARG A 9 -14.44 5.38 8.41
N GLN A 10 -14.20 4.52 9.39
CA GLN A 10 -13.14 3.53 9.31
C GLN A 10 -13.59 2.41 8.38
N ALA A 11 -12.73 2.05 7.43
CA ALA A 11 -12.91 0.88 6.58
C ALA A 11 -12.03 -0.26 7.11
N ASP A 12 -12.55 -1.47 7.06
CA ASP A 12 -11.79 -2.68 7.38
C ASP A 12 -10.87 -3.07 6.22
N ALA A 13 -9.80 -3.81 6.54
CA ALA A 13 -8.87 -4.32 5.55
C ALA A 13 -9.52 -5.35 4.61
N TRP A 14 -8.94 -5.51 3.42
CA TRP A 14 -9.31 -6.53 2.44
C TRP A 14 -9.38 -7.92 3.10
N PRO A 15 -10.42 -8.75 2.82
CA PRO A 15 -11.39 -8.61 1.74
C PRO A 15 -12.67 -7.83 2.07
N HIS A 16 -12.73 -7.11 3.20
CA HIS A 16 -13.86 -6.24 3.49
C HIS A 16 -13.92 -5.07 2.51
N VAL A 17 -15.15 -4.62 2.21
CA VAL A 17 -15.40 -3.57 1.22
C VAL A 17 -16.30 -2.48 1.77
N THR A 18 -16.06 -1.26 1.31
CA THR A 18 -16.91 -0.08 1.55
C THR A 18 -17.60 0.32 0.26
N HIS A 19 -18.87 0.71 0.36
CA HIS A 19 -19.63 1.21 -0.76
C HIS A 19 -19.59 2.74 -0.81
N ALA A 20 -19.24 3.27 -1.97
CA ALA A 20 -19.25 4.70 -2.26
C ALA A 20 -20.00 4.93 -3.58
N GLY A 21 -21.32 5.08 -3.53
CA GLY A 21 -22.14 5.19 -4.75
C GLY A 21 -21.98 3.96 -5.66
N PRO A 22 -21.56 4.11 -6.94
CA PRO A 22 -21.38 2.99 -7.86
C PRO A 22 -20.08 2.20 -7.63
N PHE A 23 -19.28 2.59 -6.64
CA PHE A 23 -17.98 1.99 -6.34
C PHE A 23 -18.09 1.02 -5.16
N THR A 24 -17.52 -0.17 -5.33
CA THR A 24 -17.19 -1.08 -4.23
C THR A 24 -15.68 -1.04 -4.04
N VAL A 25 -15.23 -0.59 -2.88
CA VAL A 25 -13.82 -0.29 -2.61
C VAL A 25 -13.29 -1.19 -1.50
N GLY A 26 -12.23 -1.93 -1.78
CA GLY A 26 -11.48 -2.71 -0.80
C GLY A 26 -10.07 -2.14 -0.57
N PHE A 27 -9.58 -2.22 0.66
CA PHE A 27 -8.29 -1.66 1.09
C PHE A 27 -7.30 -2.78 1.35
N VAL A 28 -6.31 -2.96 0.46
CA VAL A 28 -5.28 -3.99 0.59
C VAL A 28 -4.05 -3.36 1.25
N PRO A 29 -3.72 -3.71 2.50
CA PRO A 29 -2.59 -3.11 3.20
C PRO A 29 -1.27 -3.34 2.46
N VAL A 30 -0.39 -2.34 2.46
CA VAL A 30 0.96 -2.42 1.88
C VAL A 30 2.00 -1.74 2.77
N SER A 31 3.25 -2.17 2.64
CA SER A 31 4.38 -1.56 3.32
C SER A 31 4.70 -0.18 2.77
N HIS A 32 4.81 0.81 3.65
CA HIS A 32 5.23 2.17 3.33
C HIS A 32 5.78 2.90 4.57
N SER A 33 6.33 4.11 4.39
CA SER A 33 6.93 4.92 5.46
C SER A 33 5.94 5.54 6.46
N ILE A 34 4.63 5.29 6.31
CA ILE A 34 3.59 5.65 7.27
C ILE A 34 2.71 4.43 7.58
N PRO A 35 2.15 4.31 8.80
CA PRO A 35 1.12 3.32 9.10
C PRO A 35 -0.10 3.48 8.15
N GLU A 36 -0.77 2.36 7.85
CA GLU A 36 -2.07 2.31 7.13
C GLU A 36 -2.03 2.60 5.60
N ALA A 37 -0.85 2.59 4.97
CA ALA A 37 -0.80 2.62 3.50
C ALA A 37 -1.51 1.39 2.90
N SER A 38 -2.36 1.62 1.90
CA SER A 38 -3.16 0.58 1.27
C SER A 38 -3.28 0.80 -0.23
N CYS A 39 -3.15 -0.28 -1.01
CA CYS A 39 -3.69 -0.32 -2.37
C CYS A 39 -5.22 -0.37 -2.31
N LEU A 40 -5.88 0.16 -3.35
CA LEU A 40 -7.33 0.09 -3.48
C LEU A 40 -7.72 -0.86 -4.61
N VAL A 41 -8.61 -1.80 -4.30
CA VAL A 41 -9.37 -2.58 -5.28
C VAL A 41 -10.69 -1.87 -5.47
N ILE A 42 -10.92 -1.29 -6.65
CA ILE A 42 -12.11 -0.50 -6.96
C ILE A 42 -12.92 -1.22 -8.03
N ASP A 43 -14.04 -1.79 -7.62
CA ASP A 43 -15.00 -2.43 -8.52
C ASP A 43 -16.05 -1.43 -9.00
N THR A 44 -16.30 -1.44 -10.31
CA THR A 44 -17.31 -0.62 -10.99
C THR A 44 -18.11 -1.47 -11.98
N PRO A 45 -19.28 -1.01 -12.44
CA PRO A 45 -20.00 -1.67 -13.54
C PRO A 45 -19.18 -1.79 -14.83
N ALA A 46 -18.15 -0.96 -15.02
CA ALA A 46 -17.30 -0.99 -16.20
C ALA A 46 -16.08 -1.92 -16.05
N GLY A 47 -15.85 -2.52 -14.88
CA GLY A 47 -14.72 -3.38 -14.54
C GLY A 47 -13.92 -2.91 -13.33
N ARG A 48 -12.98 -3.76 -12.90
CA ARG A 48 -12.10 -3.54 -11.74
C ARG A 48 -10.91 -2.65 -12.07
N ILE A 49 -10.59 -1.73 -11.17
CA ILE A 49 -9.38 -0.92 -11.19
C ILE A 49 -8.55 -1.28 -9.95
N LEU A 50 -7.25 -1.50 -10.13
CA LEU A 50 -6.30 -1.59 -9.03
C LEU A 50 -5.54 -0.26 -8.95
N HIS A 51 -5.60 0.43 -7.82
CA HIS A 51 -4.83 1.64 -7.56
C HIS A 51 -3.77 1.33 -6.51
N SER A 52 -2.48 1.41 -6.86
CA SER A 52 -1.40 1.01 -5.96
C SER A 52 -1.30 1.88 -4.72
N GLY A 53 -1.72 3.15 -4.83
CA GLY A 53 -1.32 4.16 -3.84
C GLY A 53 0.19 4.36 -3.88
N ASP A 54 0.74 4.98 -2.84
CA ASP A 54 2.18 5.01 -2.61
C ASP A 54 2.58 3.72 -1.88
N PHE A 55 3.46 2.92 -2.48
CA PHE A 55 3.84 1.61 -1.95
C PHE A 55 5.33 1.35 -2.15
N LYS A 56 5.92 0.61 -1.22
CA LYS A 56 7.19 -0.09 -1.44
C LYS A 56 6.92 -1.58 -1.42
N VAL A 57 7.59 -2.33 -2.29
CA VAL A 57 7.62 -3.80 -2.19
C VAL A 57 8.70 -4.18 -1.18
N ASP A 58 8.40 -4.01 0.11
CA ASP A 58 9.30 -4.42 1.19
C ASP A 58 8.79 -5.74 1.80
N PRO A 59 9.55 -6.84 1.67
CA PRO A 59 9.19 -8.12 2.30
C PRO A 59 9.50 -8.14 3.81
N THR A 60 10.27 -7.18 4.33
CA THR A 60 10.69 -7.10 5.73
C THR A 60 10.57 -5.67 6.27
N PRO A 61 9.38 -5.03 6.21
CA PRO A 61 9.21 -3.67 6.67
C PRO A 61 9.42 -3.57 8.18
N LEU A 62 10.00 -2.46 8.64
CA LEU A 62 10.02 -2.13 10.08
C LEU A 62 8.68 -1.55 10.55
N VAL A 63 7.91 -0.93 9.64
CA VAL A 63 6.60 -0.32 9.88
C VAL A 63 5.65 -0.66 8.72
N GLY A 64 4.41 -1.05 9.03
CA GLY A 64 3.41 -1.47 8.05
C GLY A 64 3.35 -2.98 7.83
N GLU A 65 2.34 -3.43 7.09
CA GLU A 65 2.18 -4.85 6.74
C GLU A 65 3.08 -5.22 5.55
N PRO A 66 3.70 -6.41 5.55
CA PRO A 66 4.52 -6.86 4.43
C PRO A 66 3.68 -7.00 3.17
N PHE A 67 4.29 -6.70 2.03
CA PHE A 67 3.69 -7.00 0.74
C PHE A 67 3.41 -8.50 0.61
N GLU A 68 2.16 -8.89 0.36
CA GLU A 68 1.73 -10.29 0.26
C GLU A 68 1.42 -10.67 -1.21
N PRO A 69 2.34 -11.34 -1.92
CA PRO A 69 2.20 -11.59 -3.35
C PRO A 69 0.98 -12.44 -3.74
N ALA A 70 0.54 -13.37 -2.89
CA ALA A 70 -0.58 -14.25 -3.21
C ALA A 70 -1.91 -13.47 -3.29
N THR A 71 -2.07 -12.44 -2.46
CA THR A 71 -3.22 -11.52 -2.46
C THR A 71 -3.29 -10.75 -3.77
N PHE A 72 -2.18 -10.15 -4.20
CA PHE A 72 -2.11 -9.44 -5.47
C PHE A 72 -2.31 -10.38 -6.68
N ARG A 73 -1.81 -11.61 -6.58
CA ARG A 73 -2.05 -12.64 -7.59
C ARG A 73 -3.54 -12.96 -7.71
N ALA A 74 -4.22 -13.20 -6.60
CA ALA A 74 -5.66 -13.48 -6.59
C ALA A 74 -6.49 -12.31 -7.13
N ILE A 75 -6.10 -11.06 -6.81
CA ILE A 75 -6.74 -9.86 -7.37
C ILE A 75 -6.57 -9.79 -8.89
N GLY A 76 -5.36 -10.07 -9.39
CA GLY A 76 -5.07 -10.11 -10.82
C GLY A 76 -5.81 -11.22 -11.56
N ASP A 77 -5.84 -12.43 -10.99
CA ASP A 77 -6.51 -13.60 -11.56
C ASP A 77 -8.04 -13.41 -11.64
N ALA A 78 -8.62 -12.61 -10.73
CA ALA A 78 -10.03 -12.20 -10.77
C ALA A 78 -10.35 -11.16 -11.88
N GLY A 79 -9.34 -10.63 -12.56
CA GLY A 79 -9.46 -9.69 -13.67
C GLY A 79 -9.35 -8.23 -13.24
N VAL A 80 -8.37 -7.52 -13.79
CA VAL A 80 -8.16 -6.08 -13.60
C VAL A 80 -8.19 -5.38 -14.96
N LYS A 81 -9.06 -4.39 -15.11
CA LYS A 81 -9.22 -3.61 -16.34
C LYS A 81 -8.16 -2.52 -16.48
N ALA A 82 -7.77 -1.91 -15.35
CA ALA A 82 -6.75 -0.88 -15.33
C ALA A 82 -5.95 -0.92 -14.02
N LEU A 83 -4.65 -0.64 -14.13
CA LEU A 83 -3.74 -0.42 -13.02
C LEU A 83 -3.33 1.06 -13.01
N VAL A 84 -3.58 1.73 -11.89
CA VAL A 84 -3.04 3.07 -11.61
C VAL A 84 -1.89 2.89 -10.63
N CYS A 85 -0.67 3.17 -11.06
CA CYS A 85 0.56 2.82 -10.32
C CYS A 85 1.34 4.08 -9.95
N ASP A 86 1.95 4.08 -8.76
CA ASP A 86 2.98 5.03 -8.39
C ASP A 86 4.18 4.93 -9.35
N SER A 87 4.72 6.10 -9.71
CA SER A 87 5.83 6.26 -10.65
C SER A 87 7.00 7.05 -10.04
N THR A 88 6.95 7.39 -8.75
CA THR A 88 7.93 8.25 -8.07
C THR A 88 9.37 7.78 -8.28
N ASN A 89 9.59 6.46 -8.28
CA ASN A 89 10.92 5.86 -8.44
C ASN A 89 11.12 5.14 -9.79
N VAL A 90 10.30 5.42 -10.81
CA VAL A 90 10.33 4.65 -12.09
C VAL A 90 11.66 4.76 -12.85
N PHE A 91 12.44 5.83 -12.60
CA PHE A 91 13.76 6.03 -13.21
C PHE A 91 14.93 5.56 -12.35
N SER A 92 14.66 4.94 -11.18
CA SER A 92 15.70 4.34 -10.34
C SER A 92 16.01 2.93 -10.82
N ASP A 93 17.23 2.71 -11.32
CA ASP A 93 17.71 1.38 -11.72
C ASP A 93 18.01 0.45 -10.53
N HIS A 94 17.92 0.98 -9.30
CA HIS A 94 18.14 0.22 -8.08
C HIS A 94 16.81 -0.15 -7.41
N PRO A 95 16.67 -1.40 -6.90
CA PRO A 95 15.50 -1.78 -6.13
C PRO A 95 15.37 -0.92 -4.88
N GLY A 96 14.13 -0.63 -4.50
CA GLY A 96 13.82 0.03 -3.23
C GLY A 96 14.45 -0.73 -2.07
N ARG A 97 15.26 -0.06 -1.26
CA ARG A 97 15.91 -0.67 -0.10
C ARG A 97 14.92 -0.77 1.06
N SER A 98 14.95 -1.90 1.76
CA SER A 98 14.19 -2.08 3.00
C SER A 98 14.69 -1.14 4.09
N GLU A 99 13.79 -0.59 4.89
CA GLU A 99 14.16 0.25 6.04
C GLU A 99 15.01 -0.50 7.06
N ALA A 100 14.84 -1.82 7.18
CA ALA A 100 15.66 -2.67 8.05
C ALA A 100 17.16 -2.55 7.76
N SER A 101 17.55 -2.22 6.53
CA SER A 101 18.95 -2.04 6.14
C SER A 101 19.63 -0.79 6.74
N LEU A 102 18.85 0.15 7.30
CA LEU A 102 19.37 1.41 7.84
C LEU A 102 19.90 1.28 9.28
N ALA A 103 19.48 0.26 10.03
CA ALA A 103 19.83 0.12 11.45
C ALA A 103 21.34 -0.03 11.69
N ALA A 104 22.01 -0.89 10.91
CA ALA A 104 23.44 -1.14 11.08
C ALA A 104 24.32 0.08 10.70
N PRO A 105 24.11 0.76 9.55
CA PRO A 105 24.83 1.98 9.20
C PRO A 105 24.66 3.11 10.23
N ILE A 106 23.43 3.34 10.71
CA ILE A 106 23.15 4.38 11.72
C ILE A 106 23.89 4.07 13.02
N THR A 107 23.84 2.81 13.46
CA THR A 107 24.54 2.38 14.68
C THR A 107 26.06 2.59 14.57
N ALA A 108 26.64 2.28 13.42
CA ALA A 108 28.07 2.48 13.18
C ALA A 108 28.45 3.97 13.20
N LEU A 109 27.65 4.84 12.57
CA LEU A 109 27.87 6.29 12.55
C LEU A 109 27.84 6.88 13.97
N VAL A 110 26.85 6.52 14.78
CA VAL A 110 26.70 7.01 16.16
C VAL A 110 27.85 6.53 17.05
N ARG A 111 28.37 5.32 16.85
CA ARG A 111 29.51 4.79 17.62
C ARG A 111 30.86 5.41 17.22
N GLY A 112 30.94 5.98 16.02
CA GLY A 112 32.16 6.62 15.51
C GLY A 112 32.24 8.12 15.77
N ALA A 113 31.19 8.73 16.36
CA ALA A 113 31.15 10.12 16.81
C ALA A 113 31.51 10.23 18.29
#